data_AF-A0A7R8VU12-F1
#
_entry.id   AF-A0A7R8VU12-F1
#
_cell.length_a   1.000
_cell.length_b   1.000
_cell.length_c   1.000
_cell.angle_alpha   90.00
_cell.angle_beta   90.00
_cell.angle_gamma   90.00
#
_symmetry.space_group_name_H-M   'P 1'
#
loop_
_entity.id
_entity.type
_entity.pdbx_description
1 polymer ?
#
loop_
_entity_poly.entity_id
_entity_poly.type
_entity_poly.pdbx_seq_one_letter_code
_entity_poly.pdbx_strand_id
1 'polypeptide(L)'
;MTEKSGKQNIDLEDLGSIPTVTEWSGRLTTGLEDPGYILSVAGWSRRLTTGLEDPGSILSVTEWSGRLTTGLDDPGSILSVTELSGRLTRGLEDPGSILSVTEWSGRLTTGLVYPGTILSVTELSGRLTTEGRWSLVLKRQPPKVSTRELLRTDPVFKNETAAYSRVILSFERFSGDGEDAPRVPKCLHANLAFRNDVIVLEDLQPAGFRMCDRQEGLDLEHSKLALQELARYHALSLAMKLLEPEAFLRTRHQIREVIFVQEAAHLFSPSLETACKMAIGGLRISALQAGDDGGPLLLKAVKALESQRGTIFNKMVGLVKPSEPFSVITHGDFWINNILFRYKEEGGGRPAVEDVRLLDLQVARYCSPAIDILHFLYTSTFWDTRRRHYQELLRAYHQSLTAAFQRLVRGSPHEGEVPMTLRELRREVTRCEMYGLFAGMWIMTAVTADVDNLPDVGSYRLEDFYSDESLANWISTQTPSYRQRTKDLVLEYLDKGIL
;
A
#
# COMPACT_ATOMS: atom_id res chain seq x y z
N MET A 1 17.45 -37.33 19.83
CA MET A 1 16.71 -37.97 20.92
C MET A 1 17.49 -37.73 22.21
N THR A 2 17.01 -36.80 23.03
CA THR A 2 17.52 -36.60 24.39
C THR A 2 16.30 -36.40 25.26
N GLU A 3 15.75 -37.48 25.82
CA GLU A 3 14.85 -37.40 26.96
C GLU A 3 15.65 -36.84 28.13
N LYS A 4 15.37 -35.61 28.55
CA LYS A 4 15.93 -35.03 29.78
C LYS A 4 14.81 -34.87 30.79
N SER A 5 14.71 -35.82 31.72
CA SER A 5 13.87 -35.71 32.90
C SER A 5 14.74 -35.38 34.12
N GLY A 6 14.43 -34.26 34.79
CA GLY A 6 15.15 -33.84 36.01
C GLY A 6 15.15 -32.32 36.23
N LYS A 7 15.31 -31.89 37.49
CA LYS A 7 15.68 -30.50 37.81
C LYS A 7 17.12 -30.27 37.33
N GLN A 8 17.31 -29.80 36.10
CA GLN A 8 18.61 -29.34 35.62
C GLN A 8 18.56 -27.83 35.41
N ASN A 9 19.47 -27.10 36.06
CA ASN A 9 19.94 -25.82 35.53
C ASN A 9 20.77 -26.17 34.29
N ILE A 10 20.33 -25.73 33.11
CA ILE A 10 21.14 -25.84 31.90
C ILE A 10 21.90 -24.51 31.77
N ASP A 11 23.23 -24.55 31.86
CA ASP A 11 24.08 -23.48 31.37
C ASP A 11 24.09 -23.55 29.84
N LEU A 12 23.66 -22.47 29.19
CA LEU A 12 23.40 -22.37 27.74
C LEU A 12 24.60 -21.78 26.94
N GLU A 13 25.72 -21.43 27.59
CA GLU A 13 26.88 -20.81 26.89
C GLU A 13 27.49 -21.68 25.78
N ASP A 14 27.35 -23.02 25.84
CA ASP A 14 28.05 -23.93 24.92
C ASP A 14 27.19 -24.49 23.76
N LEU A 15 25.91 -24.11 23.63
CA LEU A 15 24.97 -24.87 22.77
C LEU A 15 24.51 -24.21 21.47
N GLY A 16 24.80 -22.92 21.22
CA GLY A 16 24.62 -22.28 19.91
C GLY A 16 23.38 -22.77 19.13
N SER A 17 22.18 -22.46 19.62
CA SER A 17 20.87 -22.92 19.10
C SER A 17 20.48 -24.37 19.47
N ILE A 18 19.30 -24.56 20.06
CA ILE A 18 18.73 -25.89 20.35
C ILE A 18 17.76 -26.29 19.23
N PRO A 19 18.06 -27.36 18.45
CA PRO A 19 17.23 -27.71 17.29
C PRO A 19 15.92 -28.42 17.60
N THR A 20 15.81 -29.22 18.67
CA THR A 20 14.57 -29.95 19.01
C THR A 20 14.56 -30.40 20.47
N VAL A 21 13.47 -30.15 21.20
CA VAL A 21 13.18 -30.71 22.53
C VAL A 21 11.91 -31.56 22.45
N THR A 22 12.00 -32.86 22.74
CA THR A 22 10.87 -33.80 22.57
C THR A 22 9.88 -33.77 23.73
N GLU A 23 10.34 -33.79 24.98
CA GLU A 23 9.50 -33.59 26.16
C GLU A 23 10.31 -32.92 27.26
N TRP A 24 9.74 -31.92 27.93
CA TRP A 24 10.38 -31.24 29.06
C TRP A 24 9.45 -31.10 30.26
N SER A 25 9.86 -31.67 31.40
CA SER A 25 9.09 -31.68 32.65
C SER A 25 9.80 -30.97 33.82
N GLY A 26 10.88 -30.22 33.55
CA GLY A 26 11.69 -29.48 34.52
C GLY A 26 11.26 -28.02 34.71
N ARG A 27 11.69 -27.38 35.81
CA ARG A 27 11.65 -25.92 35.96
C ARG A 27 12.88 -25.35 35.26
N LEU A 28 12.70 -24.60 34.19
CA LEU A 28 13.79 -23.90 33.51
C LEU A 28 13.88 -22.47 34.08
N THR A 29 15.05 -22.12 34.58
CA THR A 29 15.45 -20.76 34.92
C THR A 29 16.70 -20.53 34.11
N THR A 30 16.61 -19.79 33.01
CA THR A 30 17.76 -19.42 32.19
C THR A 30 18.38 -18.18 32.82
N GLY A 31 19.69 -18.20 33.08
CA GLY A 31 20.40 -17.15 33.79
C GLY A 31 21.57 -16.55 32.99
N LEU A 32 21.46 -16.46 31.66
CA LEU A 32 22.55 -16.05 30.77
C LEU A 32 22.09 -14.98 29.77
N GLU A 33 22.88 -13.93 29.57
CA GLU A 33 22.74 -12.97 28.48
C GLU A 33 22.94 -13.70 27.13
N ASP A 34 21.97 -13.57 26.21
CA ASP A 34 22.03 -14.01 24.80
C ASP A 34 22.09 -15.55 24.50
N PRO A 35 21.03 -16.35 24.83
CA PRO A 35 21.05 -17.81 24.69
C PRO A 35 20.72 -18.40 23.29
N GLY A 36 20.54 -17.60 22.23
CA GLY A 36 20.21 -18.10 20.88
C GLY A 36 18.78 -18.70 20.71
N TYR A 37 18.55 -19.48 19.65
CA TYR A 37 17.20 -19.92 19.22
C TYR A 37 16.77 -21.30 19.74
N ILE A 38 15.49 -21.48 20.09
CA ILE A 38 14.85 -22.79 20.26
C ILE A 38 13.93 -23.05 19.06
N LEU A 39 14.28 -24.01 18.21
CA LEU A 39 13.59 -24.26 16.94
C LEU A 39 12.25 -25.01 17.13
N SER A 40 12.17 -25.99 18.06
CA SER A 40 10.94 -26.76 18.30
C SER A 40 10.87 -27.43 19.68
N VAL A 41 9.68 -27.41 20.29
CA VAL A 41 9.36 -28.10 21.56
C VAL A 41 8.08 -28.93 21.38
N ALA A 42 8.14 -30.26 21.52
CA ALA A 42 6.96 -31.11 21.31
C ALA A 42 6.03 -31.22 22.54
N GLY A 43 6.52 -31.06 23.77
CA GLY A 43 5.65 -31.04 24.96
C GLY A 43 6.29 -30.39 26.19
N TRP A 44 5.58 -29.47 26.85
CA TRP A 44 6.04 -28.78 28.07
C TRP A 44 4.98 -28.77 29.17
N SER A 45 5.30 -29.27 30.36
CA SER A 45 4.29 -29.50 31.43
C SER A 45 4.51 -28.77 32.76
N ARG A 46 5.51 -27.88 32.89
CA ARG A 46 5.84 -27.19 34.16
C ARG A 46 6.17 -25.69 34.03
N ARG A 47 6.47 -25.03 35.17
CA ARG A 47 6.70 -23.58 35.25
C ARG A 47 7.97 -23.15 34.51
N LEU A 48 7.82 -22.27 33.51
CA LEU A 48 8.92 -21.55 32.87
C LEU A 48 8.95 -20.12 33.44
N THR A 49 10.13 -19.67 33.86
CA THR A 49 10.36 -18.29 34.29
C THR A 49 11.54 -17.76 33.51
N THR A 50 11.28 -16.90 32.53
CA THR A 50 12.32 -16.17 31.79
C THR A 50 12.55 -14.87 32.55
N GLY A 51 13.80 -14.58 32.90
CA GLY A 51 14.16 -13.43 33.75
C GLY A 51 15.41 -12.73 33.25
N LEU A 52 15.49 -12.40 31.97
CA LEU A 52 16.66 -11.82 31.30
C LEU A 52 16.22 -10.77 30.28
N GLU A 53 17.06 -9.74 30.10
CA GLU A 53 17.10 -8.90 28.89
C GLU A 53 17.46 -9.80 27.69
N ASP A 54 16.61 -9.84 26.68
CA ASP A 54 16.86 -10.46 25.35
C ASP A 54 17.06 -12.01 25.31
N PRO A 55 16.07 -12.84 25.70
CA PRO A 55 16.20 -14.29 25.80
C PRO A 55 16.07 -15.08 24.48
N GLY A 56 16.12 -14.44 23.31
CA GLY A 56 15.96 -15.12 22.00
C GLY A 56 14.53 -15.61 21.69
N SER A 57 14.32 -16.19 20.49
CA SER A 57 12.98 -16.58 19.98
C SER A 57 12.70 -18.09 20.03
N ILE A 58 11.44 -18.47 20.32
CA ILE A 58 10.93 -19.85 20.24
C ILE A 58 10.07 -19.98 18.97
N LEU A 59 10.49 -20.82 18.03
CA LEU A 59 9.82 -20.92 16.73
C LEU A 59 8.55 -21.78 16.76
N SER A 60 8.52 -22.87 17.53
CA SER A 60 7.34 -23.74 17.59
C SER A 60 7.22 -24.52 18.91
N VAL A 61 5.99 -24.60 19.43
CA VAL A 61 5.61 -25.45 20.57
C VAL A 61 4.38 -26.28 20.19
N THR A 62 4.41 -27.59 20.35
CA THR A 62 3.26 -28.45 20.01
C THR A 62 2.25 -28.51 21.17
N GLU A 63 2.67 -28.84 22.38
CA GLU A 63 1.79 -28.86 23.57
C GLU A 63 2.42 -28.11 24.75
N TRP A 64 1.63 -27.29 25.45
CA TRP A 64 2.03 -26.62 26.68
C TRP A 64 0.94 -26.72 27.74
N SER A 65 1.27 -27.20 28.94
CA SER A 65 0.32 -27.33 30.08
C SER A 65 0.76 -26.60 31.38
N GLY A 66 1.77 -25.72 31.30
CA GLY A 66 2.44 -25.10 32.47
C GLY A 66 2.13 -23.62 32.74
N ARG A 67 2.65 -23.07 33.85
CA ARG A 67 2.60 -21.63 34.18
C ARG A 67 3.80 -20.90 33.56
N LEU A 68 3.55 -19.94 32.67
CA LEU A 68 4.58 -19.05 32.13
C LEU A 68 4.58 -17.71 32.89
N THR A 69 5.74 -17.27 33.37
CA THR A 69 5.93 -15.96 33.98
C THR A 69 7.16 -15.32 33.35
N THR A 70 6.96 -14.29 32.53
CA THR A 70 8.05 -13.50 31.93
C THR A 70 8.27 -12.28 32.82
N GLY A 71 9.50 -12.00 33.23
CA GLY A 71 9.84 -10.83 34.01
C GLY A 71 11.01 -10.05 33.39
N LEU A 72 10.76 -8.76 33.10
CA LEU A 72 11.70 -7.71 32.66
C LEU A 72 12.26 -7.83 31.22
N ASP A 73 12.84 -6.72 30.75
CA ASP A 73 12.76 -6.13 29.41
C ASP A 73 13.04 -7.04 28.19
N ASP A 74 12.19 -6.90 27.17
CA ASP A 74 12.29 -7.52 25.83
C ASP A 74 12.39 -9.07 25.81
N PRO A 75 11.36 -9.81 26.27
CA PRO A 75 11.31 -11.25 26.11
C PRO A 75 10.96 -11.58 24.65
N GLY A 76 11.90 -12.17 23.90
CA GLY A 76 11.74 -12.52 22.48
C GLY A 76 10.46 -13.28 22.07
N SER A 77 10.27 -13.48 20.76
CA SER A 77 8.98 -13.90 20.17
C SER A 77 8.71 -15.42 20.22
N ILE A 78 7.44 -15.80 20.38
CA ILE A 78 6.96 -17.19 20.16
C ILE A 78 6.19 -17.24 18.84
N LEU A 79 6.69 -17.96 17.85
CA LEU A 79 6.10 -17.94 16.51
C LEU A 79 4.88 -18.87 16.34
N SER A 80 4.83 -20.01 17.03
CA SER A 80 3.66 -20.91 16.94
C SER A 80 3.49 -21.80 18.17
N VAL A 81 2.23 -21.96 18.62
CA VAL A 81 1.83 -22.93 19.64
C VAL A 81 0.62 -23.73 19.15
N THR A 82 0.68 -25.06 19.10
CA THR A 82 -0.48 -25.85 18.67
C THR A 82 -1.53 -25.95 19.78
N GLU A 83 -1.17 -26.38 20.99
CA GLU A 83 -2.10 -26.47 22.11
C GLU A 83 -1.52 -25.83 23.38
N LEU A 84 -2.24 -24.84 23.95
CA LEU A 84 -1.85 -24.17 25.18
C LEU A 84 -2.94 -24.39 26.26
N SER A 85 -2.57 -25.01 27.36
CA SER A 85 -3.37 -25.10 28.58
C SER A 85 -2.57 -24.50 29.76
N GLY A 86 -3.15 -23.55 30.52
CA GLY A 86 -2.44 -22.99 31.69
C GLY A 86 -2.65 -21.51 32.00
N ARG A 87 -1.81 -20.98 32.90
CA ARG A 87 -1.88 -19.59 33.37
C ARG A 87 -0.67 -18.80 32.89
N LEU A 88 -0.92 -17.75 32.10
CA LEU A 88 0.11 -16.84 31.61
C LEU A 88 0.03 -15.52 32.38
N THR A 89 1.13 -15.11 33.01
CA THR A 89 1.22 -13.82 33.71
C THR A 89 2.36 -13.03 33.07
N ARG A 90 2.02 -11.94 32.37
CA ARG A 90 2.99 -11.00 31.77
C ARG A 90 3.04 -9.74 32.63
N GLY A 91 4.23 -9.23 32.95
CA GLY A 91 4.41 -7.95 33.63
C GLY A 91 5.61 -7.18 33.06
N LEU A 92 5.32 -6.00 32.46
CA LEU A 92 6.21 -4.88 32.03
C LEU A 92 7.26 -5.25 30.95
N GLU A 93 7.80 -4.38 30.07
CA GLU A 93 7.44 -3.06 29.50
C GLU A 93 7.19 -3.21 27.97
N ASP A 94 7.79 -4.22 27.33
CA ASP A 94 7.55 -4.63 25.94
C ASP A 94 7.58 -6.18 25.83
N PRO A 95 6.43 -6.90 25.88
CA PRO A 95 6.43 -8.32 26.21
C PRO A 95 6.60 -9.31 25.04
N GLY A 96 7.08 -8.90 23.86
CA GLY A 96 7.24 -9.78 22.69
C GLY A 96 5.93 -10.36 22.13
N SER A 97 5.97 -10.91 20.89
CA SER A 97 4.77 -11.33 20.13
C SER A 97 4.50 -12.84 20.19
N ILE A 98 3.22 -13.23 20.19
CA ILE A 98 2.78 -14.61 19.94
C ILE A 98 2.07 -14.64 18.58
N LEU A 99 2.70 -15.23 17.56
CA LEU A 99 2.22 -15.08 16.18
C LEU A 99 1.06 -16.04 15.83
N SER A 100 0.95 -17.21 16.47
CA SER A 100 -0.20 -18.12 16.25
C SER A 100 -0.41 -19.11 17.39
N VAL A 101 -1.67 -19.32 17.79
CA VAL A 101 -2.09 -20.39 18.70
C VAL A 101 -3.26 -21.17 18.08
N THR A 102 -3.16 -22.50 17.96
CA THR A 102 -4.26 -23.31 17.39
C THR A 102 -5.39 -23.47 18.40
N GLU A 103 -5.14 -24.02 19.59
CA GLU A 103 -6.14 -24.17 20.66
C GLU A 103 -5.65 -23.60 22.01
N TRP A 104 -6.51 -22.85 22.71
CA TRP A 104 -6.19 -22.32 24.04
C TRP A 104 -7.29 -22.57 25.10
N SER A 105 -6.91 -23.19 26.21
CA SER A 105 -7.71 -23.39 27.42
C SER A 105 -7.00 -22.86 28.69
N GLY A 106 -7.27 -21.62 29.12
CA GLY A 106 -6.57 -21.05 30.27
C GLY A 106 -6.94 -19.64 30.71
N ARG A 107 -6.20 -19.09 31.68
CA ARG A 107 -6.38 -17.72 32.20
C ARG A 107 -5.16 -16.87 31.87
N LEU A 108 -5.36 -15.82 31.08
CA LEU A 108 -4.35 -14.80 30.78
C LEU A 108 -4.55 -13.61 31.72
N THR A 109 -3.49 -13.18 32.39
CA THR A 109 -3.49 -11.94 33.17
C THR A 109 -2.34 -11.08 32.69
N THR A 110 -2.65 -10.07 31.89
CA THR A 110 -1.71 -9.04 31.47
C THR A 110 -1.83 -7.89 32.47
N GLY A 111 -0.77 -7.59 33.21
CA GLY A 111 -0.59 -6.22 33.66
C GLY A 111 0.13 -5.50 32.53
N LEU A 112 -0.41 -4.39 32.02
CA LEU A 112 0.29 -3.22 31.44
C LEU A 112 0.05 -2.83 29.96
N VAL A 113 0.54 -1.62 29.67
CA VAL A 113 0.07 -0.54 28.78
C VAL A 113 0.18 -0.83 27.28
N TYR A 114 1.06 -1.73 26.86
CA TYR A 114 1.16 -2.25 25.50
C TYR A 114 1.12 -3.78 25.54
N PRO A 115 -0.03 -4.43 25.31
CA PRO A 115 -0.08 -5.87 25.25
C PRO A 115 0.54 -6.31 23.92
N GLY A 116 1.67 -7.01 23.97
CA GLY A 116 2.26 -7.67 22.80
C GLY A 116 1.21 -8.47 22.01
N THR A 117 1.34 -8.45 20.69
CA THR A 117 0.30 -8.87 19.75
C THR A 117 0.09 -10.39 19.74
N ILE A 118 -1.17 -10.83 19.84
CA ILE A 118 -1.61 -12.19 19.47
C ILE A 118 -2.26 -12.08 18.09
N LEU A 119 -1.61 -12.60 17.04
CA LEU A 119 -2.06 -12.40 15.65
C LEU A 119 -3.16 -13.38 15.21
N SER A 120 -3.23 -14.58 15.79
CA SER A 120 -4.32 -15.53 15.50
C SER A 120 -4.53 -16.54 16.63
N VAL A 121 -5.80 -16.79 16.97
CA VAL A 121 -6.27 -17.89 17.83
C VAL A 121 -7.39 -18.62 17.09
N THR A 122 -7.29 -19.94 16.93
CA THR A 122 -8.30 -20.72 16.17
C THR A 122 -9.49 -21.13 17.04
N GLU A 123 -9.27 -21.47 18.32
CA GLU A 123 -10.33 -21.79 19.28
C GLU A 123 -9.98 -21.32 20.70
N LEU A 124 -10.90 -20.60 21.37
CA LEU A 124 -10.70 -19.99 22.69
C LEU A 124 -11.77 -20.44 23.70
N SER A 125 -11.35 -21.13 24.76
CA SER A 125 -12.22 -21.55 25.88
C SER A 125 -11.89 -20.89 27.22
N GLY A 126 -11.04 -19.85 27.21
CA GLY A 126 -10.51 -19.15 28.39
C GLY A 126 -11.05 -17.74 28.64
N ARG A 127 -10.68 -17.14 29.78
CA ARG A 127 -11.05 -15.75 30.16
C ARG A 127 -9.88 -14.80 29.90
N LEU A 128 -10.03 -13.89 28.92
CA LEU A 128 -9.14 -12.75 28.67
C LEU A 128 -9.48 -11.58 29.62
N THR A 129 -8.46 -10.93 30.18
CA THR A 129 -8.63 -9.74 31.04
C THR A 129 -7.80 -8.53 30.55
N THR A 130 -7.58 -8.39 29.23
CA THR A 130 -7.04 -7.17 28.62
C THR A 130 -8.17 -6.22 28.25
N GLU A 131 -8.23 -5.04 28.86
CA GLU A 131 -8.98 -3.91 28.32
C GLU A 131 -8.07 -3.17 27.32
N GLY A 132 -8.28 -3.41 26.03
CA GLY A 132 -7.61 -2.69 24.94
C GLY A 132 -8.39 -2.93 23.65
N ARG A 133 -8.68 -1.87 22.89
CA ARG A 133 -9.29 -1.97 21.56
C ARG A 133 -8.20 -1.79 20.52
N TRP A 134 -7.92 -2.84 19.74
CA TRP A 134 -7.10 -2.73 18.54
C TRP A 134 -8.00 -2.48 17.33
N SER A 135 -7.58 -1.57 16.46
CA SER A 135 -8.19 -1.37 15.15
C SER A 135 -7.18 -1.77 14.08
N LEU A 136 -7.59 -2.63 13.17
CA LEU A 136 -6.75 -3.19 12.11
C LEU A 136 -7.54 -3.20 10.80
N VAL A 137 -6.83 -3.04 9.68
CA VAL A 137 -7.40 -3.17 8.34
C VAL A 137 -7.06 -4.54 7.78
N LEU A 138 -8.10 -5.26 7.35
CA LEU A 138 -7.98 -6.58 6.77
C LEU A 138 -8.38 -6.57 5.30
N LYS A 139 -7.41 -6.63 4.39
CA LYS A 139 -7.65 -6.74 2.96
C LYS A 139 -7.70 -8.20 2.54
N ARG A 140 -8.72 -8.57 1.76
CA ARG A 140 -8.93 -9.91 1.22
C ARG A 140 -9.43 -9.83 -0.21
N GLN A 141 -9.15 -10.87 -0.99
CA GLN A 141 -9.71 -10.99 -2.33
C GLN A 141 -11.24 -11.22 -2.31
N PRO A 142 -11.98 -10.78 -3.34
CA PRO A 142 -13.39 -11.14 -3.51
C PRO A 142 -13.59 -12.65 -3.41
N PRO A 143 -14.63 -13.18 -2.75
CA PRO A 143 -14.80 -14.63 -2.60
C PRO A 143 -15.17 -15.33 -3.91
N LYS A 144 -15.81 -14.62 -4.84
CA LYS A 144 -16.25 -15.15 -6.13
C LYS A 144 -15.12 -15.15 -7.16
N VAL A 145 -14.78 -16.32 -7.71
CA VAL A 145 -13.72 -16.47 -8.73
C VAL A 145 -14.00 -15.63 -9.97
N SER A 146 -15.24 -15.61 -10.46
CA SER A 146 -15.63 -14.79 -11.63
C SER A 146 -15.36 -13.29 -11.41
N THR A 147 -15.56 -12.78 -10.20
CA THR A 147 -15.21 -11.40 -9.84
C THR A 147 -13.70 -11.18 -9.83
N ARG A 148 -12.91 -12.17 -9.35
CA ARG A 148 -11.45 -12.12 -9.40
C ARG A 148 -10.92 -12.12 -10.83
N GLU A 149 -11.52 -12.90 -11.72
CA GLU A 149 -11.15 -12.97 -13.13
C GLU A 149 -11.48 -11.66 -13.85
N LEU A 150 -12.70 -11.14 -13.66
CA LEU A 150 -13.14 -9.87 -14.26
C LEU A 150 -12.27 -8.68 -13.86
N LEU A 151 -11.93 -8.59 -12.57
CA LEU A 151 -11.11 -7.49 -12.01
C LEU A 151 -9.61 -7.79 -12.02
N ARG A 152 -9.21 -8.98 -12.48
CA ARG A 152 -7.83 -9.47 -12.44
C ARG A 152 -7.20 -9.36 -11.03
N THR A 153 -7.96 -9.68 -9.97
CA THR A 153 -7.49 -9.44 -8.59
C THR A 153 -6.33 -10.33 -8.20
N ASP A 154 -6.19 -11.54 -8.75
CA ASP A 154 -5.14 -12.47 -8.35
C ASP A 154 -3.71 -11.92 -8.62
N PRO A 155 -3.36 -11.45 -9.83
CA PRO A 155 -2.08 -10.75 -10.06
C PRO A 155 -1.91 -9.48 -9.24
N VAL A 156 -2.99 -8.70 -9.08
CA VAL A 156 -2.99 -7.42 -8.36
C VAL A 156 -2.73 -7.61 -6.87
N PHE A 157 -3.41 -8.56 -6.24
CA PHE A 157 -3.25 -8.91 -4.83
C PHE A 157 -1.87 -9.51 -4.53
N LYS A 158 -1.35 -10.34 -5.45
CA LYS A 158 0.03 -10.85 -5.37
C LYS A 158 1.05 -9.71 -5.43
N ASN A 159 0.81 -8.72 -6.28
CA ASN A 159 1.66 -7.55 -6.41
C ASN A 159 1.58 -6.65 -5.18
N GLU A 160 0.39 -6.43 -4.61
CA GLU A 160 0.22 -5.71 -3.33
C GLU A 160 0.95 -6.41 -2.18
N THR A 161 0.80 -7.73 -2.07
CA THR A 161 1.50 -8.55 -1.07
C THR A 161 3.02 -8.40 -1.20
N ALA A 162 3.54 -8.44 -2.43
CA ALA A 162 4.96 -8.22 -2.70
C ALA A 162 5.41 -6.78 -2.39
N ALA A 163 4.58 -5.78 -2.68
CA ALA A 163 4.87 -4.39 -2.36
C ALA A 163 5.06 -4.20 -0.84
N TYR A 164 4.15 -4.67 0.00
CA TYR A 164 4.31 -4.56 1.44
C TYR A 164 5.40 -5.47 2.01
N SER A 165 5.39 -6.77 1.68
CA SER A 165 6.31 -7.74 2.31
C SER A 165 7.74 -7.65 1.82
N ARG A 166 7.99 -7.03 0.65
CA ARG A 166 9.33 -6.94 0.04
C ARG A 166 9.76 -5.50 -0.24
N VAL A 167 8.94 -4.70 -0.94
CA VAL A 167 9.36 -3.35 -1.34
C VAL A 167 9.46 -2.41 -0.15
N ILE A 168 8.37 -2.29 0.61
CA ILE A 168 8.32 -1.43 1.81
C ILE A 168 9.37 -1.88 2.82
N LEU A 169 9.45 -3.18 3.12
CA LEU A 169 10.47 -3.71 4.01
C LEU A 169 11.90 -3.42 3.55
N SER A 170 12.19 -3.51 2.24
CA SER A 170 13.51 -3.14 1.70
C SER A 170 13.79 -1.65 1.84
N PHE A 171 12.78 -0.80 1.60
CA PHE A 171 12.93 0.65 1.76
C PHE A 171 13.12 1.05 3.22
N GLU A 172 12.39 0.45 4.16
CA GLU A 172 12.58 0.63 5.60
C GLU A 172 13.99 0.21 6.03
N ARG A 173 14.49 -0.95 5.57
CA ARG A 173 15.86 -1.40 5.86
C ARG A 173 16.92 -0.45 5.29
N PHE A 174 16.69 0.08 4.09
CA PHE A 174 17.63 0.99 3.43
C PHE A 174 17.66 2.38 4.09
N SER A 175 16.49 2.91 4.47
CA SER A 175 16.38 4.26 5.04
C SER A 175 16.50 4.33 6.57
N GLY A 176 16.30 3.20 7.26
CA GLY A 176 16.16 3.15 8.71
C GLY A 176 14.87 3.81 9.22
N ASP A 177 14.78 4.07 10.52
CA ASP A 177 13.62 4.71 11.16
C ASP A 177 13.63 6.26 11.00
N GLY A 178 14.25 6.77 9.94
CA GLY A 178 14.44 8.19 9.68
C GLY A 178 13.21 8.89 9.09
N GLU A 179 13.33 10.21 8.86
CA GLU A 179 12.27 11.05 8.28
C GLU A 179 11.80 10.58 6.89
N ASP A 180 12.71 9.95 6.14
CA ASP A 180 12.50 9.47 4.77
C ASP A 180 12.02 8.01 4.69
N ALA A 181 11.73 7.37 5.84
CA ALA A 181 11.10 6.05 5.86
C ALA A 181 9.75 6.07 5.11
N PRO A 182 9.35 4.96 4.44
CA PRO A 182 8.08 4.88 3.75
C PRO A 182 6.89 5.20 4.66
N ARG A 183 6.10 6.21 4.31
CA ARG A 183 4.89 6.59 5.08
C ARG A 183 3.66 5.85 4.56
N VAL A 184 3.65 4.55 4.80
CA VAL A 184 2.54 3.63 4.51
C VAL A 184 2.02 3.04 5.83
N PRO A 185 0.81 2.44 5.87
CA PRO A 185 0.39 1.67 7.03
C PRO A 185 1.38 0.56 7.35
N LYS A 186 1.66 0.34 8.64
CA LYS A 186 2.51 -0.78 9.04
C LYS A 186 1.88 -2.10 8.59
N CYS A 187 2.63 -2.89 7.83
CA CYS A 187 2.20 -4.21 7.41
C CYS A 187 2.51 -5.24 8.50
N LEU A 188 1.47 -5.76 9.15
CA LEU A 188 1.60 -6.77 10.21
C LEU A 188 1.66 -8.19 9.63
N HIS A 189 0.98 -8.41 8.51
CA HIS A 189 0.98 -9.69 7.83
C HIS A 189 0.69 -9.52 6.34
N ALA A 190 1.52 -10.12 5.50
CA ALA A 190 1.28 -10.24 4.07
C ALA A 190 1.93 -11.55 3.60
N ASN A 191 1.13 -12.60 3.43
CA ASN A 191 1.66 -13.92 3.08
C ASN A 191 0.85 -14.59 1.95
N LEU A 192 1.56 -15.01 0.91
CA LEU A 192 1.01 -15.77 -0.22
C LEU A 192 0.85 -17.28 0.06
N ALA A 193 1.44 -17.78 1.15
CA ALA A 193 1.49 -19.21 1.47
C ALA A 193 0.28 -19.71 2.28
N PHE A 194 -0.46 -18.81 2.93
CA PHE A 194 -1.70 -19.19 3.62
C PHE A 194 -2.87 -19.19 2.64
N ARG A 195 -3.73 -20.22 2.75
CA ARG A 195 -4.94 -20.43 1.94
C ARG A 195 -5.95 -19.26 1.92
N ASN A 196 -5.70 -18.16 2.61
CA ASN A 196 -6.69 -17.12 2.90
C ASN A 196 -6.44 -15.78 2.20
N ASP A 197 -5.37 -15.60 1.42
CA ASP A 197 -5.08 -14.36 0.65
C ASP A 197 -5.39 -13.08 1.46
N VAL A 198 -4.64 -12.87 2.56
CA VAL A 198 -4.91 -11.77 3.51
C VAL A 198 -3.71 -10.87 3.65
N ILE A 199 -3.96 -9.55 3.61
CA ILE A 199 -3.03 -8.53 4.06
C ILE A 199 -3.62 -7.88 5.32
N VAL A 200 -2.85 -7.85 6.40
CA VAL A 200 -3.20 -7.20 7.68
C VAL A 200 -2.35 -5.95 7.81
N LEU A 201 -3.01 -4.79 7.84
CA LEU A 201 -2.39 -3.48 7.97
C LEU A 201 -2.84 -2.79 9.25
N GLU A 202 -2.01 -1.89 9.75
CA GLU A 202 -2.40 -0.90 10.74
C GLU A 202 -3.62 -0.10 10.28
N ASP A 203 -4.59 0.11 11.18
CA ASP A 203 -5.63 1.09 10.95
C ASP A 203 -5.15 2.47 11.40
N LEU A 204 -5.11 3.41 10.46
CA LEU A 204 -4.67 4.78 10.69
C LEU A 204 -5.81 5.72 11.13
N GLN A 205 -7.07 5.28 11.08
CA GLN A 205 -8.20 6.11 11.53
C GLN A 205 -8.10 6.52 13.01
N PRO A 206 -7.73 5.65 13.96
CA PRO A 206 -7.52 6.04 15.36
C PRO A 206 -6.42 7.10 15.54
N ALA A 207 -5.45 7.17 14.62
CA ALA A 207 -4.41 8.19 14.59
C ALA A 207 -4.86 9.50 13.93
N GLY A 208 -6.16 9.65 13.62
CA GLY A 208 -6.75 10.87 13.06
C GLY A 208 -6.55 11.04 11.55
N PHE A 209 -6.07 10.01 10.85
CA PHE A 209 -5.95 10.02 9.40
C PHE A 209 -7.32 9.75 8.76
N ARG A 210 -7.64 10.53 7.73
CA ARG A 210 -8.89 10.39 6.97
C ARG A 210 -8.68 10.64 5.49
N MET A 211 -9.53 10.03 4.68
CA MET A 211 -9.56 10.23 3.23
C MET A 211 -10.30 11.53 2.90
N CYS A 212 -9.84 12.25 1.88
CA CYS A 212 -10.56 13.41 1.34
C CYS A 212 -11.68 12.95 0.39
N ASP A 213 -12.69 13.80 0.20
CA ASP A 213 -13.75 13.54 -0.78
C ASP A 213 -13.23 13.72 -2.21
N ARG A 214 -13.26 12.63 -2.99
CA ARG A 214 -12.85 12.60 -4.40
C ARG A 214 -13.70 13.47 -5.33
N GLN A 215 -14.96 13.74 -4.96
CA GLN A 215 -15.84 14.59 -5.76
C GLN A 215 -15.43 16.06 -5.66
N GLU A 216 -14.95 16.48 -4.48
CA GLU A 216 -14.47 17.84 -4.18
C GLU A 216 -13.03 18.08 -4.63
N GLY A 217 -12.27 17.01 -4.91
CA GLY A 217 -10.86 17.11 -5.31
C GLY A 217 -9.96 17.74 -4.24
N LEU A 218 -8.68 17.88 -4.57
CA LEU A 218 -7.68 18.46 -3.67
C LEU A 218 -7.38 19.91 -4.03
N ASP A 219 -7.27 20.73 -2.98
CA ASP A 219 -6.71 22.08 -3.07
C ASP A 219 -5.18 22.05 -3.16
N LEU A 220 -4.58 23.24 -3.28
CA LEU A 220 -3.13 23.40 -3.45
C LEU A 220 -2.32 22.77 -2.31
N GLU A 221 -2.73 22.98 -1.07
CA GLU A 221 -1.91 22.57 0.09
C GLU A 221 -1.95 21.05 0.29
N HIS A 222 -3.11 20.42 0.10
CA HIS A 222 -3.19 18.96 0.06
C HIS A 222 -2.41 18.38 -1.12
N SER A 223 -2.50 19.03 -2.29
CA SER A 223 -1.81 18.58 -3.50
C SER A 223 -0.28 18.67 -3.37
N LYS A 224 0.24 19.73 -2.74
CA LYS A 224 1.65 19.86 -2.42
C LYS A 224 2.10 18.76 -1.49
N LEU A 225 1.39 18.54 -0.39
CA LEU A 225 1.79 17.56 0.62
C LEU A 225 1.77 16.12 0.07
N ALA A 226 0.76 15.77 -0.75
CA ALA A 226 0.69 14.50 -1.45
C ALA A 226 1.88 14.31 -2.41
N LEU A 227 2.20 15.31 -3.24
CA LEU A 227 3.33 15.21 -4.17
C LEU A 227 4.69 15.22 -3.46
N GLN A 228 4.81 15.91 -2.32
CA GLN A 228 6.01 15.87 -1.50
C GLN A 228 6.24 14.48 -0.90
N GLU A 229 5.17 13.81 -0.45
CA GLU A 229 5.25 12.42 0.02
C GLU A 229 5.59 11.45 -1.13
N LEU A 230 4.91 11.57 -2.28
CA LEU A 230 5.26 10.78 -3.46
C LEU A 230 6.73 10.95 -3.85
N ALA A 231 7.24 12.17 -3.78
CA ALA A 231 8.64 12.46 -4.08
C ALA A 231 9.61 11.80 -3.09
N ARG A 232 9.27 11.74 -1.79
CA ARG A 232 10.05 10.98 -0.79
C ARG A 232 10.05 9.49 -1.10
N TYR A 233 8.89 8.94 -1.43
CA TYR A 233 8.76 7.55 -1.88
C TYR A 233 9.62 7.23 -3.12
N HIS A 234 9.62 8.11 -4.13
CA HIS A 234 10.48 7.93 -5.31
C HIS A 234 11.98 8.13 -5.02
N ALA A 235 12.34 8.99 -4.07
CA ALA A 235 13.73 9.20 -3.66
C ALA A 235 14.35 7.92 -3.08
N LEU A 236 13.59 7.15 -2.29
CA LEU A 236 14.02 5.84 -1.78
C LEU A 236 14.43 4.92 -2.92
N SER A 237 13.60 4.83 -3.97
CA SER A 237 13.90 4.01 -5.14
C SER A 237 15.17 4.47 -5.86
N LEU A 238 15.40 5.77 -6.03
CA LEU A 238 16.57 6.29 -6.75
C LEU A 238 17.85 6.13 -5.92
N ALA A 239 17.80 6.44 -4.63
CA ALA A 239 18.94 6.32 -3.73
C ALA A 239 19.34 4.85 -3.53
N MET A 240 18.38 3.96 -3.31
CA MET A 240 18.66 2.51 -3.16
C MET A 240 19.24 1.93 -4.45
N LYS A 241 18.73 2.34 -5.62
CA LYS A 241 19.27 1.93 -6.92
C LYS A 241 20.72 2.38 -7.15
N LEU A 242 21.08 3.54 -6.61
CA LEU A 242 22.42 4.11 -6.72
C LEU A 242 23.40 3.46 -5.73
N LEU A 243 23.02 3.34 -4.46
CA LEU A 243 23.90 2.88 -3.38
C LEU A 243 23.92 1.35 -3.23
N GLU A 244 22.79 0.69 -3.47
CA GLU A 244 22.62 -0.76 -3.28
C GLU A 244 21.97 -1.44 -4.51
N PRO A 245 22.58 -1.35 -5.71
CA PRO A 245 21.96 -1.78 -6.96
C PRO A 245 21.49 -3.24 -6.95
N GLU A 246 22.24 -4.15 -6.34
CA GLU A 246 21.86 -5.56 -6.23
C GLU A 246 20.63 -5.78 -5.34
N ALA A 247 20.55 -5.08 -4.20
CA ALA A 247 19.39 -5.14 -3.32
C ALA A 247 18.16 -4.49 -3.98
N PHE A 248 18.39 -3.39 -4.69
CA PHE A 248 17.35 -2.72 -5.48
C PHE A 248 16.79 -3.65 -6.57
N LEU A 249 17.66 -4.32 -7.35
CA LEU A 249 17.23 -5.26 -8.38
C LEU A 249 16.41 -6.42 -7.80
N ARG A 250 16.88 -7.03 -6.70
CA ARG A 250 16.11 -8.09 -6.01
C ARG A 250 14.73 -7.61 -5.56
N THR A 251 14.65 -6.37 -5.06
CA THR A 251 13.40 -5.74 -4.59
C THR A 251 12.46 -5.44 -5.75
N ARG A 252 12.95 -4.77 -6.79
CA ARG A 252 12.23 -4.48 -8.04
C ARG A 252 11.64 -5.74 -8.67
N HIS A 253 12.37 -6.86 -8.67
CA HIS A 253 11.92 -8.11 -9.27
C HIS A 253 10.76 -8.80 -8.54
N GLN A 254 10.40 -8.34 -7.33
CA GLN A 254 9.25 -8.88 -6.58
C GLN A 254 7.91 -8.36 -7.11
N ILE A 255 7.91 -7.16 -7.68
CA ILE A 255 6.72 -6.52 -8.26
C ILE A 255 6.77 -6.56 -9.79
N ARG A 256 5.62 -6.38 -10.43
CA ARG A 256 5.50 -6.36 -11.89
C ARG A 256 4.39 -5.42 -12.34
N GLU A 257 4.46 -4.97 -13.59
CA GLU A 257 3.32 -4.35 -14.26
C GLU A 257 2.18 -5.38 -14.38
N VAL A 258 0.99 -5.04 -13.88
CA VAL A 258 -0.17 -5.96 -13.86
C VAL A 258 -1.35 -5.46 -14.69
N ILE A 259 -1.34 -4.19 -15.11
CA ILE A 259 -2.42 -3.53 -15.83
C ILE A 259 -2.09 -3.41 -17.32
N PHE A 260 -0.99 -2.75 -17.66
CA PHE A 260 -0.61 -2.50 -19.05
C PHE A 260 0.36 -3.57 -19.57
N VAL A 261 -0.09 -4.82 -19.50
CA VAL A 261 0.57 -6.01 -20.07
C VAL A 261 -0.33 -6.73 -21.06
N GLN A 262 0.26 -7.47 -22.01
CA GLN A 262 -0.50 -8.12 -23.07
C GLN A 262 -1.50 -9.15 -22.52
N GLU A 263 -1.14 -9.85 -21.45
CA GLU A 263 -1.97 -10.82 -20.74
C GLU A 263 -3.22 -10.20 -20.11
N ALA A 264 -3.25 -8.87 -19.95
CA ALA A 264 -4.36 -8.13 -19.38
C ALA A 264 -5.11 -7.28 -20.42
N ALA A 265 -4.65 -7.29 -21.68
CA ALA A 265 -5.21 -6.45 -22.75
C ALA A 265 -6.70 -6.71 -22.99
N HIS A 266 -7.14 -7.97 -22.88
CA HIS A 266 -8.54 -8.36 -23.05
C HIS A 266 -9.49 -7.73 -22.01
N LEU A 267 -8.99 -7.31 -20.84
CA LEU A 267 -9.78 -6.64 -19.80
C LEU A 267 -9.64 -5.12 -19.90
N PHE A 268 -8.40 -4.62 -19.96
CA PHE A 268 -8.14 -3.19 -19.82
C PHE A 268 -8.23 -2.40 -21.12
N SER A 269 -7.99 -3.03 -22.29
CA SER A 269 -8.16 -2.34 -23.57
C SER A 269 -9.63 -1.94 -23.82
N PRO A 270 -10.62 -2.84 -23.68
CA PRO A 270 -12.03 -2.46 -23.77
C PRO A 270 -12.44 -1.42 -22.72
N SER A 271 -11.94 -1.55 -21.48
CA SER A 271 -12.24 -0.59 -20.40
C SER A 271 -11.79 0.83 -20.74
N LEU A 272 -10.55 0.99 -21.24
CA LEU A 272 -10.03 2.28 -21.70
C LEU A 272 -10.78 2.82 -22.93
N GLU A 273 -11.14 1.95 -23.87
CA GLU A 273 -11.94 2.34 -25.04
C GLU A 273 -13.33 2.81 -24.62
N THR A 274 -13.97 2.14 -23.67
CA THR A 274 -15.26 2.54 -23.11
C THR A 274 -15.17 3.87 -22.39
N ALA A 275 -14.11 4.11 -21.61
CA ALA A 275 -13.86 5.43 -21.01
C ALA A 275 -13.72 6.54 -22.08
N CYS A 276 -13.02 6.27 -23.17
CA CYS A 276 -12.90 7.21 -24.30
C CYS A 276 -14.26 7.46 -24.98
N LYS A 277 -15.06 6.40 -25.23
CA LYS A 277 -16.41 6.53 -25.80
C LYS A 277 -17.35 7.32 -24.87
N MET A 278 -17.26 7.09 -23.56
CA MET A 278 -18.00 7.85 -22.54
C MET A 278 -17.64 9.34 -22.58
N ALA A 279 -16.35 9.65 -22.69
CA ALA A 279 -15.89 11.04 -22.82
C ALA A 279 -16.42 11.69 -24.10
N ILE A 280 -16.35 10.99 -25.24
CA ILE A 280 -16.93 11.44 -26.52
C ILE A 280 -18.42 11.70 -26.39
N GLY A 281 -19.18 10.80 -25.76
CA GLY A 281 -20.62 10.95 -25.52
C GLY A 281 -20.94 12.22 -24.71
N GLY A 282 -20.23 12.42 -23.60
CA GLY A 282 -20.40 13.60 -22.75
C GLY A 282 -20.05 14.92 -23.46
N LEU A 283 -19.00 14.91 -24.28
CA LEU A 283 -18.62 16.06 -25.11
C LEU A 283 -19.67 16.36 -26.19
N ARG A 284 -20.24 15.35 -26.84
CA ARG A 284 -21.32 15.53 -27.84
C ARG A 284 -22.57 16.13 -27.20
N ILE A 285 -22.97 15.66 -26.02
CA ILE A 285 -24.08 16.25 -25.25
C ILE A 285 -23.76 17.72 -24.94
N SER A 286 -22.54 17.99 -24.45
CA SER A 286 -22.10 19.36 -24.13
C SER A 286 -22.08 20.26 -25.36
N ALA A 287 -21.71 19.73 -26.54
CA ALA A 287 -21.69 20.46 -27.81
C ALA A 287 -23.09 20.86 -28.25
N LEU A 288 -24.07 19.96 -28.14
CA LEU A 288 -25.47 20.25 -28.42
C LEU A 288 -26.02 21.35 -27.49
N GLN A 289 -25.62 21.32 -26.22
CA GLN A 289 -26.04 22.33 -25.23
C GLN A 289 -25.39 23.70 -25.46
N ALA A 290 -24.17 23.73 -25.97
CA ALA A 290 -23.41 24.96 -26.19
C ALA A 290 -23.84 25.74 -27.45
N GLY A 291 -24.54 25.11 -28.39
CA GLY A 291 -24.96 25.75 -29.65
C GLY A 291 -23.77 26.21 -30.51
N ASP A 292 -23.97 27.28 -31.28
CA ASP A 292 -23.00 27.76 -32.28
C ASP A 292 -21.71 28.35 -31.68
N ASP A 293 -21.77 28.89 -30.44
CA ASP A 293 -20.63 29.57 -29.82
C ASP A 293 -19.58 28.61 -29.26
N GLY A 294 -19.99 27.44 -28.75
CA GLY A 294 -19.09 26.46 -28.11
C GLY A 294 -19.09 25.07 -28.75
N GLY A 295 -20.11 24.75 -29.55
CA GLY A 295 -20.25 23.46 -30.23
C GLY A 295 -19.06 23.10 -31.13
N PRO A 296 -18.56 24.00 -32.01
CA PRO A 296 -17.47 23.68 -32.92
C PRO A 296 -16.17 23.24 -32.24
N LEU A 297 -15.81 23.88 -31.11
CA LEU A 297 -14.61 23.51 -30.33
C LEU A 297 -14.77 22.12 -29.71
N LEU A 298 -15.94 21.83 -29.14
CA LEU A 298 -16.23 20.52 -28.54
C LEU A 298 -16.27 19.41 -29.60
N LEU A 299 -16.77 19.70 -30.81
CA LEU A 299 -16.73 18.75 -31.92
C LEU A 299 -15.30 18.52 -32.44
N LYS A 300 -14.42 19.53 -32.38
CA LYS A 300 -12.98 19.34 -32.63
C LYS A 300 -12.36 18.40 -31.58
N ALA A 301 -12.67 18.60 -30.31
CA ALA A 301 -12.25 17.72 -29.22
C ALA A 301 -12.75 16.27 -29.39
N VAL A 302 -14.00 16.09 -29.82
CA VAL A 302 -14.57 14.79 -30.17
C VAL A 302 -13.75 14.11 -31.27
N LYS A 303 -13.48 14.80 -32.38
CA LYS A 303 -12.66 14.25 -33.48
C LYS A 303 -11.25 13.89 -33.03
N ALA A 304 -10.64 14.71 -32.17
CA ALA A 304 -9.33 14.44 -31.61
C ALA A 304 -9.34 13.13 -30.79
N LEU A 305 -10.31 12.93 -29.89
CA LEU A 305 -10.45 11.68 -29.13
C LEU A 305 -10.78 10.48 -30.02
N GLU A 306 -11.64 10.64 -31.03
CA GLU A 306 -11.95 9.59 -31.99
C GLU A 306 -10.68 9.08 -32.69
N SER A 307 -9.72 9.97 -33.00
CA SER A 307 -8.44 9.58 -33.59
C SER A 307 -7.53 8.76 -32.67
N GLN A 308 -7.78 8.79 -31.35
CA GLN A 308 -7.00 8.02 -30.38
C GLN A 308 -7.51 6.58 -30.20
N ARG A 309 -8.77 6.32 -30.56
CA ARG A 309 -9.41 5.01 -30.40
C ARG A 309 -8.64 3.88 -31.10
N GLY A 310 -8.69 2.70 -30.51
CA GLY A 310 -7.96 1.51 -30.94
C GLY A 310 -6.46 1.54 -30.65
N THR A 311 -5.91 2.67 -30.18
CA THR A 311 -4.47 2.81 -29.88
C THR A 311 -4.17 3.09 -28.42
N ILE A 312 -5.20 3.36 -27.60
CA ILE A 312 -5.05 3.85 -26.22
C ILE A 312 -4.25 2.85 -25.36
N PHE A 313 -4.67 1.58 -25.35
CA PHE A 313 -3.99 0.56 -24.54
C PHE A 313 -2.51 0.41 -24.92
N ASN A 314 -2.19 0.31 -26.22
CA ASN A 314 -0.80 0.18 -26.68
C ASN A 314 0.05 1.41 -26.35
N LYS A 315 -0.54 2.61 -26.38
CA LYS A 315 0.12 3.84 -25.90
C LYS A 315 0.41 3.76 -24.41
N MET A 316 -0.56 3.33 -23.59
CA MET A 316 -0.36 3.15 -22.15
C MET A 316 0.74 2.13 -21.84
N VAL A 317 0.74 0.98 -22.53
CA VAL A 317 1.82 -0.03 -22.46
C VAL A 317 3.18 0.59 -22.77
N GLY A 318 3.28 1.42 -23.82
CA GLY A 318 4.52 2.10 -24.17
C GLY A 318 4.98 3.12 -23.13
N LEU A 319 4.04 3.86 -22.55
CA LEU A 319 4.31 4.94 -21.59
C LEU A 319 4.82 4.42 -20.24
N VAL A 320 4.35 3.26 -19.77
CA VAL A 320 4.78 2.66 -18.50
C VAL A 320 6.04 1.80 -18.63
N LYS A 321 6.61 1.66 -19.83
CA LYS A 321 7.91 0.98 -19.96
C LYS A 321 9.00 1.76 -19.21
N PRO A 322 9.88 1.07 -18.48
CA PRO A 322 11.01 1.71 -17.84
C PRO A 322 11.87 2.47 -18.86
N SER A 323 12.19 3.71 -18.53
CA SER A 323 13.17 4.54 -19.23
C SER A 323 14.23 5.00 -18.23
N GLU A 324 15.45 4.56 -18.45
CA GLU A 324 16.60 4.96 -17.63
C GLU A 324 17.12 6.36 -18.02
N PRO A 325 17.75 7.11 -17.09
CA PRO A 325 18.13 6.74 -15.72
C PRO A 325 17.02 6.94 -14.68
N PHE A 326 15.89 7.52 -15.09
CA PHE A 326 14.91 8.14 -14.18
C PHE A 326 13.84 7.20 -13.62
N SER A 327 13.80 5.95 -14.06
CA SER A 327 12.78 5.02 -13.60
C SER A 327 12.92 4.69 -12.11
N VAL A 328 11.78 4.61 -11.44
CA VAL A 328 11.63 4.34 -10.01
C VAL A 328 10.57 3.26 -9.79
N ILE A 329 10.57 2.64 -8.62
CA ILE A 329 9.40 1.91 -8.15
C ILE A 329 8.31 2.94 -7.83
N THR A 330 7.30 3.01 -8.67
CA THR A 330 6.15 3.90 -8.56
C THR A 330 5.04 3.26 -7.71
N HIS A 331 4.17 4.11 -7.16
CA HIS A 331 2.93 3.70 -6.51
C HIS A 331 1.96 3.05 -7.51
N GLY A 332 1.86 3.60 -8.72
CA GLY A 332 1.12 3.06 -9.86
C GLY A 332 -0.39 3.39 -9.87
N ASP A 333 -0.99 3.65 -8.72
CA ASP A 333 -2.39 4.12 -8.56
C ASP A 333 -2.46 5.31 -7.61
N PHE A 334 -1.69 6.37 -7.90
CA PHE A 334 -1.56 7.51 -6.99
C PHE A 334 -2.67 8.54 -7.22
N TRP A 335 -3.79 8.39 -6.53
CA TRP A 335 -4.93 9.31 -6.56
C TRP A 335 -5.54 9.52 -5.16
N ILE A 336 -6.44 10.50 -5.02
CA ILE A 336 -6.99 10.98 -3.74
C ILE A 336 -7.53 9.88 -2.82
N ASN A 337 -8.13 8.82 -3.36
CA ASN A 337 -8.66 7.71 -2.56
C ASN A 337 -7.57 6.79 -1.96
N ASN A 338 -6.34 6.89 -2.45
CA ASN A 338 -5.21 6.10 -1.94
C ASN A 338 -4.29 6.96 -1.05
N ILE A 339 -4.81 8.09 -0.55
CA ILE A 339 -4.06 9.04 0.26
C ILE A 339 -4.89 9.38 1.49
N LEU A 340 -4.32 9.15 2.68
CA LEU A 340 -4.89 9.63 3.91
C LEU A 340 -4.19 10.91 4.38
N PHE A 341 -4.97 11.84 4.88
CA PHE A 341 -4.52 13.12 5.42
C PHE A 341 -4.82 13.19 6.92
N ARG A 342 -3.88 13.76 7.67
CA ARG A 342 -4.07 14.17 9.06
C ARG A 342 -3.93 15.68 9.16
N TYR A 343 -4.62 16.27 10.11
CA TYR A 343 -4.76 17.71 10.25
C TYR A 343 -4.34 18.17 11.64
N LYS A 344 -3.79 19.38 11.73
CA LYS A 344 -3.54 20.02 13.02
C LYS A 344 -4.87 20.39 13.67
N GLU A 345 -4.98 20.18 14.97
CA GLU A 345 -6.08 20.75 15.75
C GLU A 345 -5.85 22.27 15.88
N GLU A 346 -6.63 23.07 15.17
CA GLU A 346 -6.63 24.53 15.33
C GLU A 346 -8.02 25.03 15.75
N GLY A 347 -8.04 25.88 16.79
CA GLY A 347 -9.25 26.49 17.33
C GLY A 347 -9.90 27.46 16.34
N GLY A 348 -10.95 27.00 15.65
CA GLY A 348 -11.95 27.83 14.97
C GLY A 348 -11.74 28.10 13.47
N GLY A 349 -10.64 27.65 12.86
CA GLY A 349 -10.35 27.80 11.42
C GLY A 349 -10.50 26.50 10.61
N ARG A 350 -10.27 26.57 9.29
CA ARG A 350 -10.11 25.35 8.46
C ARG A 350 -8.79 24.68 8.87
N PRO A 351 -8.82 23.43 9.34
CA PRO A 351 -7.64 22.81 9.94
C PRO A 351 -6.56 22.60 8.88
N ALA A 352 -5.32 22.98 9.20
CA ALA A 352 -4.18 22.85 8.30
C ALA A 352 -3.79 21.37 8.15
N VAL A 353 -3.56 20.94 6.91
CA VAL A 353 -3.07 19.58 6.64
C VAL A 353 -1.64 19.42 7.16
N GLU A 354 -1.39 18.36 7.92
CA GLU A 354 -0.14 18.13 8.66
C GLU A 354 0.68 16.97 8.09
N ASP A 355 0.00 15.87 7.77
CA ASP A 355 0.67 14.61 7.48
C ASP A 355 -0.11 13.80 6.43
N VAL A 356 0.61 12.97 5.70
CA VAL A 356 0.08 12.12 4.63
C VAL A 356 0.55 10.68 4.80
N ARG A 357 -0.34 9.72 4.51
CA ARG A 357 -0.02 8.29 4.41
C ARG A 357 -0.50 7.76 3.07
N LEU A 358 0.36 6.99 2.40
CA LEU A 358 0.06 6.35 1.13
C LEU A 358 -0.58 4.98 1.38
N LEU A 359 -1.68 4.69 0.69
CA LEU A 359 -2.38 3.42 0.76
C LEU A 359 -2.33 2.70 -0.57
N ASP A 360 -2.54 1.38 -0.53
CA ASP A 360 -2.91 0.61 -1.74
C ASP A 360 -1.84 0.57 -2.84
N LEU A 361 -0.76 -0.16 -2.57
CA LEU A 361 0.37 -0.38 -3.49
C LEU A 361 0.10 -1.51 -4.50
N GLN A 362 -1.17 -1.80 -4.79
CA GLN A 362 -1.60 -2.99 -5.52
C GLN A 362 -1.08 -3.08 -6.96
N VAL A 363 -0.83 -1.92 -7.59
CA VAL A 363 -0.33 -1.85 -8.96
C VAL A 363 1.02 -1.11 -9.04
N ALA A 364 1.78 -1.13 -7.94
CA ALA A 364 3.15 -0.66 -7.90
C ALA A 364 3.98 -1.36 -9.00
N ARG A 365 4.82 -0.58 -9.67
CA ARG A 365 5.55 -1.00 -10.87
C ARG A 365 6.87 -0.24 -10.97
N TYR A 366 7.74 -0.61 -11.90
CA TYR A 366 8.96 0.14 -12.15
C TYR A 366 8.84 0.92 -13.46
N CYS A 367 8.72 2.25 -13.39
CA CYS A 367 8.56 3.13 -14.55
C CYS A 367 8.94 4.59 -14.23
N SER A 368 8.69 5.52 -15.15
CA SER A 368 8.98 6.95 -14.93
C SER A 368 8.13 7.52 -13.77
N PRO A 369 8.71 8.33 -12.87
CA PRO A 369 7.95 9.00 -11.79
C PRO A 369 6.85 9.93 -12.32
N ALA A 370 6.98 10.37 -13.58
CA ALA A 370 5.97 11.16 -14.27
C ALA A 370 4.60 10.46 -14.33
N ILE A 371 4.57 9.13 -14.33
CA ILE A 371 3.33 8.35 -14.37
C ILE A 371 2.46 8.64 -13.15
N ASP A 372 3.00 8.53 -11.93
CA ASP A 372 2.25 8.83 -10.71
C ASP A 372 1.89 10.32 -10.59
N ILE A 373 2.80 11.21 -11.00
CA ILE A 373 2.54 12.67 -10.99
C ILE A 373 1.34 12.99 -11.90
N LEU A 374 1.34 12.49 -13.13
CA LEU A 374 0.25 12.72 -14.08
C LEU A 374 -1.04 12.03 -13.62
N HIS A 375 -0.94 10.80 -13.10
CA HIS A 375 -2.08 10.10 -12.53
C HIS A 375 -2.76 10.97 -11.46
N PHE A 376 -1.99 11.46 -10.49
CA PHE A 376 -2.48 12.28 -9.39
C PHE A 376 -3.09 13.59 -9.88
N LEU A 377 -2.35 14.36 -10.68
CA LEU A 377 -2.81 15.67 -11.13
C LEU A 377 -4.17 15.55 -11.84
N TYR A 378 -4.32 14.63 -12.78
CA TYR A 378 -5.52 14.57 -13.61
C TYR A 378 -6.71 13.83 -12.97
N THR A 379 -6.49 13.04 -11.92
CA THR A 379 -7.58 12.34 -11.20
C THR A 379 -8.02 13.07 -9.94
N SER A 380 -7.10 13.77 -9.26
CA SER A 380 -7.29 14.21 -7.87
C SER A 380 -7.45 15.71 -7.70
N THR A 381 -7.26 16.50 -8.76
CA THR A 381 -7.40 17.96 -8.71
C THR A 381 -8.41 18.45 -9.75
N PHE A 382 -8.99 19.63 -9.50
CA PHE A 382 -9.76 20.32 -10.53
C PHE A 382 -8.87 21.01 -11.56
N TRP A 383 -9.43 21.22 -12.76
CA TRP A 383 -8.76 21.93 -13.84
C TRP A 383 -8.22 23.29 -13.40
N ASP A 384 -9.00 24.07 -12.65
CA ASP A 384 -8.59 25.41 -12.24
C ASP A 384 -7.40 25.39 -11.27
N THR A 385 -7.38 24.44 -10.32
CA THR A 385 -6.22 24.21 -9.43
C THR A 385 -4.98 23.83 -10.25
N ARG A 386 -5.10 22.87 -11.18
CA ARG A 386 -3.96 22.49 -12.04
C ARG A 386 -3.49 23.66 -12.87
N ARG A 387 -4.37 24.35 -13.57
CA ARG A 387 -4.03 25.45 -14.48
C ARG A 387 -3.27 26.55 -13.75
N ARG A 388 -3.68 26.90 -12.53
CA ARG A 388 -3.03 27.93 -11.72
C ARG A 388 -1.71 27.46 -11.10
N HIS A 389 -1.63 26.19 -10.67
CA HIS A 389 -0.55 25.72 -9.81
C HIS A 389 0.34 24.62 -10.40
N TYR A 390 0.18 24.22 -11.67
CA TYR A 390 0.94 23.11 -12.29
C TYR A 390 2.45 23.20 -12.05
N GLN A 391 3.04 24.38 -12.31
CA GLN A 391 4.47 24.60 -12.14
C GLN A 391 4.90 24.68 -10.67
N GLU A 392 4.01 25.11 -9.79
CA GLU A 392 4.25 25.13 -8.35
C GLU A 392 4.27 23.71 -7.78
N LEU A 393 3.31 22.86 -8.19
CA LEU A 393 3.20 21.46 -7.80
C LEU A 393 4.41 20.64 -8.29
N LEU A 394 4.84 20.81 -9.55
CA LEU A 394 6.04 20.15 -10.06
C LEU A 394 7.32 20.59 -9.32
N ARG A 395 7.40 21.87 -8.93
CA ARG A 395 8.53 22.36 -8.13
C ARG A 395 8.51 21.78 -6.72
N ALA A 396 7.35 21.70 -6.07
CA ALA A 396 7.19 21.09 -4.76
C ALA A 396 7.63 19.61 -4.76
N TYR A 397 7.18 18.85 -5.77
CA TYR A 397 7.64 17.48 -5.99
C TYR A 397 9.17 17.41 -6.15
N HIS A 398 9.74 18.19 -7.07
CA HIS A 398 11.19 18.16 -7.36
C HIS A 398 12.03 18.55 -6.13
N GLN A 399 11.63 19.58 -5.39
CA GLN A 399 12.33 20.02 -4.18
C GLN A 399 12.33 18.93 -3.11
N SER A 400 11.18 18.28 -2.89
CA SER A 400 11.08 17.17 -1.94
C SER A 400 11.92 15.96 -2.38
N LEU A 401 11.87 15.61 -3.67
CA LEU A 401 12.66 14.51 -4.25
C LEU A 401 14.16 14.75 -4.02
N THR A 402 14.63 15.96 -4.34
CA THR A 402 16.04 16.34 -4.20
C THR A 402 16.46 16.32 -2.73
N ALA A 403 15.66 16.89 -1.84
CA ALA A 403 15.98 16.96 -0.41
C ALA A 403 16.04 15.55 0.21
N ALA A 404 15.08 14.69 -0.08
CA ALA A 404 15.04 13.32 0.41
C ALA A 404 16.19 12.48 -0.14
N PHE A 405 16.45 12.57 -1.45
CA PHE A 405 17.59 11.90 -2.06
C PHE A 405 18.91 12.32 -1.40
N GLN A 406 19.12 13.62 -1.19
CA GLN A 406 20.32 14.15 -0.54
C GLN A 406 20.50 13.66 0.91
N ARG A 407 19.41 13.48 1.66
CA ARG A 407 19.48 12.88 3.01
C ARG A 407 19.84 11.40 2.94
N LEU A 408 19.25 10.65 2.00
CA LEU A 408 19.49 9.22 1.83
C LEU A 408 20.91 8.89 1.33
N VAL A 409 21.53 9.78 0.54
CA VAL A 409 22.90 9.58 0.03
C VAL A 409 23.98 10.28 0.84
N ARG A 410 23.62 10.89 1.98
CA ARG A 410 24.57 11.62 2.84
C ARG A 410 25.71 10.70 3.28
N GLY A 411 26.95 11.20 3.21
CA GLY A 411 28.15 10.43 3.54
C GLY A 411 28.60 9.46 2.45
N SER A 412 27.91 9.38 1.32
CA SER A 412 28.35 8.64 0.14
C SER A 412 29.09 9.55 -0.86
N PRO A 413 29.80 9.00 -1.87
CA PRO A 413 30.40 9.79 -2.95
C PRO A 413 29.41 10.60 -3.80
N HIS A 414 28.12 10.33 -3.68
CA HIS A 414 27.05 10.99 -4.43
C HIS A 414 26.37 12.13 -3.65
N GLU A 415 26.90 12.50 -2.48
CA GLU A 415 26.44 13.68 -1.76
C GLU A 415 26.61 14.94 -2.62
N GLY A 416 25.56 15.76 -2.69
CA GLY A 416 25.48 16.92 -3.59
C GLY A 416 24.94 16.62 -5.00
N GLU A 417 24.81 15.36 -5.43
CA GLU A 417 24.25 15.03 -6.74
C GLU A 417 22.72 15.24 -6.83
N VAL A 418 22.24 15.85 -7.91
CA VAL A 418 20.80 15.98 -8.14
C VAL A 418 20.31 14.76 -8.92
N PRO A 419 19.36 13.96 -8.39
CA PRO A 419 18.95 12.71 -9.02
C PRO A 419 18.22 12.93 -10.35
N MET A 420 17.55 14.07 -10.49
CA MET A 420 16.86 14.52 -11.68
C MET A 420 16.68 16.02 -11.58
N THR A 421 17.15 16.79 -12.56
CA THR A 421 16.94 18.24 -12.59
C THR A 421 15.49 18.60 -12.89
N LEU A 422 15.04 19.79 -12.48
CA LEU A 422 13.67 20.25 -12.76
C LEU A 422 13.37 20.31 -14.27
N ARG A 423 14.39 20.56 -15.09
CA ARG A 423 14.27 20.53 -16.56
C ARG A 423 14.04 19.09 -17.07
N GLU A 424 14.75 18.11 -16.52
CA GLU A 424 14.55 16.70 -16.87
C GLU A 424 13.20 16.19 -16.39
N LEU A 425 12.78 16.54 -15.17
CA LEU A 425 11.44 16.21 -14.67
C LEU A 425 10.36 16.73 -15.61
N ARG A 426 10.45 18.02 -16.01
CA ARG A 426 9.48 18.61 -16.94
C ARG A 426 9.46 17.88 -18.28
N ARG A 427 10.63 17.49 -18.81
CA ARG A 427 10.71 16.72 -20.05
C ARG A 427 10.07 15.33 -19.90
N GLU A 428 10.32 14.65 -18.79
CA GLU A 428 9.71 13.35 -18.50
C GLU A 428 8.19 13.45 -18.36
N VAL A 429 7.69 14.46 -17.65
CA VAL A 429 6.25 14.75 -17.54
C VAL A 429 5.65 15.01 -18.92
N THR A 430 6.26 15.86 -19.74
CA THR A 430 5.79 16.11 -21.12
C THR A 430 5.82 14.86 -21.99
N ARG A 431 6.88 14.04 -21.90
CA ARG A 431 6.99 12.76 -22.62
C ARG A 431 5.85 11.81 -22.24
N CYS A 432 5.45 11.83 -20.98
CA CYS A 432 4.41 10.97 -20.44
C CYS A 432 2.99 11.56 -20.49
N GLU A 433 2.80 12.80 -20.94
CA GLU A 433 1.58 13.59 -20.69
C GLU A 433 0.28 12.87 -21.14
N MET A 434 0.32 12.12 -22.24
CA MET A 434 -0.83 11.33 -22.71
C MET A 434 -1.36 10.32 -21.68
N TYR A 435 -0.51 9.85 -20.77
CA TYR A 435 -0.94 9.01 -19.64
C TYR A 435 -1.98 9.74 -18.77
N GLY A 436 -1.75 11.03 -18.49
CA GLY A 436 -2.66 11.84 -17.67
C GLY A 436 -4.06 11.97 -18.26
N LEU A 437 -4.16 12.14 -19.59
CA LEU A 437 -5.44 12.21 -20.30
C LEU A 437 -6.18 10.88 -20.18
N PHE A 438 -5.50 9.78 -20.52
CA PHE A 438 -6.13 8.46 -20.54
C PHE A 438 -6.48 7.97 -19.14
N ALA A 439 -5.60 8.14 -18.15
CA ALA A 439 -5.89 7.83 -16.75
C ALA A 439 -7.02 8.71 -16.20
N GLY A 440 -6.99 10.02 -16.50
CA GLY A 440 -8.02 10.97 -16.10
C GLY A 440 -9.40 10.58 -16.65
N MET A 441 -9.52 10.23 -17.93
CA MET A 441 -10.78 9.74 -18.51
C MET A 441 -11.22 8.40 -17.90
N TRP A 442 -10.27 7.49 -17.68
CA TRP A 442 -10.55 6.14 -17.21
C TRP A 442 -11.09 6.12 -15.78
N ILE A 443 -10.53 6.96 -14.91
CA ILE A 443 -10.89 7.04 -13.49
C ILE A 443 -12.04 8.05 -13.23
N MET A 444 -12.42 8.86 -14.22
CA MET A 444 -13.46 9.90 -14.08
C MET A 444 -14.80 9.36 -13.59
N THR A 445 -15.19 8.16 -14.03
CA THR A 445 -16.43 7.52 -13.57
C THR A 445 -16.37 7.25 -12.07
N ALA A 446 -15.29 6.68 -11.56
CA ALA A 446 -15.10 6.43 -10.14
C ALA A 446 -15.02 7.73 -9.32
N VAL A 447 -14.33 8.74 -9.85
CA VAL A 447 -14.15 10.05 -9.21
C VAL A 447 -15.46 10.82 -9.05
N THR A 448 -16.38 10.67 -9.99
CA THR A 448 -17.68 11.39 -9.99
C THR A 448 -18.86 10.50 -9.62
N ALA A 449 -18.60 9.25 -9.26
CA ALA A 449 -19.63 8.32 -8.84
C ALA A 449 -20.14 8.67 -7.43
N ASP A 450 -21.46 8.76 -7.34
CA ASP A 450 -22.18 8.87 -6.08
C ASP A 450 -22.02 7.58 -5.27
N VAL A 451 -21.43 7.70 -4.08
CA VAL A 451 -21.07 6.56 -3.22
C VAL A 451 -22.31 5.82 -2.73
N ASP A 452 -23.42 6.54 -2.56
CA ASP A 452 -24.68 5.98 -2.06
C ASP A 452 -25.43 5.19 -3.14
N ASN A 453 -25.06 5.37 -4.41
CA ASN A 453 -25.71 4.76 -5.58
C ASN A 453 -24.74 3.93 -6.42
N LEU A 454 -23.64 3.43 -5.82
CA LEU A 454 -22.70 2.58 -6.52
C LEU A 454 -23.33 1.20 -6.82
N PRO A 455 -23.38 0.78 -8.10
CA PRO A 455 -23.78 -0.57 -8.45
C PRO A 455 -22.75 -1.59 -7.94
N ASP A 456 -23.22 -2.76 -7.51
CA ASP A 456 -22.34 -3.87 -7.09
C ASP A 456 -21.42 -4.25 -8.26
N VAL A 457 -20.11 -4.15 -8.06
CA VAL A 457 -19.11 -4.51 -9.08
C VAL A 457 -19.27 -5.98 -9.52
N GLY A 458 -19.75 -6.85 -8.62
CA GLY A 458 -20.05 -8.24 -8.93
C GLY A 458 -21.29 -8.47 -9.81
N SER A 459 -22.06 -7.42 -10.09
CA SER A 459 -23.22 -7.49 -10.99
C SER A 459 -22.86 -7.31 -12.47
N TYR A 460 -21.70 -6.71 -12.75
CA TYR A 460 -21.23 -6.50 -14.11
C TYR A 460 -20.60 -7.76 -14.70
N ARG A 461 -20.77 -7.93 -16.00
CA ARG A 461 -20.08 -8.92 -16.81
C ARG A 461 -19.12 -8.24 -17.78
N LEU A 462 -18.13 -8.98 -18.26
CA LEU A 462 -17.16 -8.45 -19.20
C LEU A 462 -17.87 -7.96 -20.49
N GLU A 463 -18.93 -8.66 -20.91
CA GLU A 463 -19.76 -8.34 -22.08
C GLU A 463 -20.40 -6.95 -21.97
N ASP A 464 -20.71 -6.47 -20.76
CA ASP A 464 -21.33 -5.15 -20.55
C ASP A 464 -20.40 -4.03 -21.03
N PHE A 465 -19.07 -4.21 -20.88
CA PHE A 465 -18.08 -3.25 -21.37
C PHE A 465 -17.94 -3.22 -22.90
N TYR A 466 -18.53 -4.20 -23.60
CA TYR A 466 -18.61 -4.23 -25.06
C TYR A 466 -19.99 -3.89 -25.60
N SER A 467 -21.01 -3.82 -24.75
CA SER A 467 -22.40 -3.63 -25.15
C SER A 467 -22.67 -2.17 -25.51
N ASP A 468 -23.14 -1.93 -26.73
CA ASP A 468 -23.59 -0.61 -27.17
C ASP A 468 -24.80 -0.13 -26.35
N GLU A 469 -25.64 -1.04 -25.87
CA GLU A 469 -26.77 -0.73 -24.98
C GLU A 469 -26.29 -0.25 -23.61
N SER A 470 -25.32 -0.96 -23.01
CA SER A 470 -24.72 -0.56 -21.74
C SER A 470 -24.02 0.79 -21.86
N LEU A 471 -23.27 0.99 -22.95
CA LEU A 471 -22.62 2.26 -23.23
C LEU A 471 -23.64 3.40 -23.39
N ALA A 472 -24.73 3.20 -24.14
CA ALA A 472 -25.78 4.19 -24.30
C ALA A 472 -26.42 4.57 -22.96
N ASN A 473 -26.68 3.58 -22.10
CA ASN A 473 -27.20 3.79 -20.75
C ASN A 473 -26.21 4.54 -19.85
N TRP A 474 -24.92 4.21 -19.90
CA TRP A 474 -23.91 4.94 -19.14
C TRP A 474 -23.76 6.39 -19.60
N ILE A 475 -23.81 6.63 -20.91
CA ILE A 475 -23.76 7.99 -21.46
C ILE A 475 -24.97 8.81 -21.01
N SER A 476 -26.17 8.22 -21.02
CA SER A 476 -27.41 8.92 -20.62
C SER A 476 -27.46 9.23 -19.12
N THR A 477 -26.79 8.43 -18.29
CA THR A 477 -26.74 8.58 -16.83
C THR A 477 -25.55 9.39 -16.31
N GLN A 478 -24.73 9.97 -17.20
CA GLN A 478 -23.61 10.82 -16.78
C GLN A 478 -24.07 11.98 -15.91
N THR A 479 -23.35 12.25 -14.82
CA THR A 479 -23.62 13.40 -13.96
C THR A 479 -23.16 14.70 -14.64
N PRO A 480 -23.74 15.86 -14.26
CA PRO A 480 -23.21 17.15 -14.69
C PRO A 480 -21.73 17.33 -14.34
N SER A 481 -21.31 16.85 -13.16
CA SER A 481 -19.91 16.87 -12.72
C SER A 481 -19.00 16.07 -13.67
N TYR A 482 -19.40 14.84 -14.04
CA TYR A 482 -18.67 14.03 -15.01
C TYR A 482 -18.47 14.77 -16.35
N ARG A 483 -19.55 15.33 -16.91
CA ARG A 483 -19.49 16.04 -18.20
C ARG A 483 -18.60 17.27 -18.13
N GLN A 484 -18.72 18.06 -17.07
CA GLN A 484 -17.93 19.28 -16.89
C GLN A 484 -16.44 18.95 -16.73
N ARG A 485 -16.09 18.00 -15.84
CA ARG A 485 -14.68 17.62 -15.61
C ARG A 485 -14.04 16.96 -16.84
N THR A 486 -14.79 16.14 -17.57
CA THR A 486 -14.33 15.56 -18.83
C THR A 486 -14.10 16.63 -19.89
N LYS A 487 -15.02 17.58 -20.03
CA LYS A 487 -14.88 18.71 -20.94
C LYS A 487 -13.60 19.50 -20.64
N ASP A 488 -13.39 19.88 -19.39
CA ASP A 488 -12.21 20.65 -18.98
C ASP A 488 -10.91 19.87 -19.22
N LEU A 489 -10.89 18.57 -18.92
CA LEU A 489 -9.75 17.70 -19.18
C LEU A 489 -9.38 17.66 -20.68
N VAL A 490 -10.35 17.39 -21.55
CA VAL A 490 -10.08 17.18 -22.98
C VAL A 490 -9.72 18.50 -23.66
N LEU A 491 -10.39 19.60 -23.30
CA LEU A 491 -10.05 20.93 -23.82
C LEU A 491 -8.65 21.38 -23.36
N GLU A 492 -8.24 21.08 -22.12
CA GLU A 492 -6.88 21.35 -21.65
C GLU A 492 -5.82 20.67 -22.54
N TYR A 493 -6.03 19.41 -22.93
CA TYR A 493 -5.10 18.69 -23.79
C TYR A 493 -5.12 19.17 -25.25
N LEU A 494 -6.27 19.63 -25.73
CA LEU A 494 -6.41 20.23 -27.05
C LEU A 494 -5.66 21.58 -27.11
N ASP A 495 -5.79 22.41 -26.07
CA ASP A 495 -5.10 23.70 -25.96
C ASP A 495 -3.57 23.53 -25.85
N LYS A 496 -3.11 22.44 -25.23
CA LYS A 496 -1.69 22.05 -25.18
C LYS A 496 -1.14 21.58 -26.53
N GLY A 497 -1.99 21.31 -27.53
CA GLY A 497 -1.59 20.75 -28.82
C GLY A 497 -1.09 19.30 -28.74
N ILE A 498 -1.51 18.58 -27.71
CA ILE A 498 -1.16 17.16 -27.48
C ILE A 498 -2.21 16.23 -28.10
N LEU A 499 -3.47 16.69 -28.14
CA LEU A 499 -4.60 16.03 -28.79
C LEU A 499 -4.87 16.53 -30.22
#